data_AF-A0A0D0AKA0-F1
#
_entry.id   AF-A0A0D0AKA0-F1
#
_cell.length_a   1.000
_cell.length_b   1.000
_cell.length_c   1.000
_cell.angle_alpha   90.00
_cell.angle_beta   90.00
_cell.angle_gamma   90.00
#
_symmetry.space_group_name_H-M   'P 1'
#
loop_
_entity.id
_entity.type
_entity.pdbx_description
1 polymer ?
#
loop_
_entity_poly.entity_id
_entity_poly.type
_entity_poly.pdbx_seq_one_letter_code
_entity_poly.pdbx_strand_id
1 'polypeptide(L)'
;MKSRLQPLNRHDYPKTRFWTEDMYTEWSKTPAFQWTHENRAACPFPYLEDTNGKLVTKGEALNILKTLRNVWHTLLNNNRAPDTWGRAGAEVLDDVADEMARHHPILALCSNGWKVQAITTERYPSWASTHIKKRKKSSDAVVVSISAFYIQFALLTQLWS
;
A
#
# COMPACT_ATOMS: atom_id res chain seq x y z
N MET A 1 7.32 -17.09 11.64
CA MET A 1 7.19 -16.62 10.24
C MET A 1 5.75 -16.80 9.81
N LYS A 2 5.09 -15.77 9.26
CA LYS A 2 3.81 -15.97 8.57
C LYS A 2 4.10 -16.74 7.28
N SER A 3 3.32 -17.78 6.97
CA SER A 3 3.46 -18.50 5.71
C SER A 3 3.02 -17.60 4.55
N ARG A 4 3.73 -17.69 3.41
CA ARG A 4 3.32 -17.03 2.17
C ARG A 4 2.00 -17.60 1.68
N LEU A 5 1.12 -16.75 1.19
CA LEU A 5 -0.12 -17.22 0.59
C LEU A 5 0.18 -17.91 -0.74
N GLN A 6 -0.53 -19.02 -0.98
CA GLN A 6 -0.43 -19.71 -2.25
C GLN A 6 -1.20 -18.95 -3.32
N PRO A 7 -0.64 -18.77 -4.54
CA PRO A 7 -1.36 -18.15 -5.64
C PRO A 7 -2.63 -18.93 -5.99
N LEU A 8 -3.74 -18.22 -6.22
CA LEU A 8 -4.97 -18.82 -6.70
C LEU A 8 -4.85 -19.20 -8.19
N ASN A 9 -5.52 -20.28 -8.59
CA ASN A 9 -5.55 -20.70 -9.99
C ASN A 9 -6.75 -20.07 -10.71
N ARG A 10 -6.50 -19.38 -11.82
CA ARG A 10 -7.53 -18.74 -12.64
C ARG A 10 -8.62 -19.73 -13.09
N HIS A 11 -8.28 -20.99 -13.33
CA HIS A 11 -9.23 -22.01 -13.77
C HIS A 11 -10.37 -22.23 -12.77
N ASP A 12 -10.12 -22.02 -11.48
CA ASP A 12 -11.13 -22.17 -10.42
C ASP A 12 -12.07 -20.96 -10.33
N TYR A 13 -11.72 -19.85 -10.99
CA TYR A 13 -12.45 -18.57 -10.96
C TYR A 13 -12.74 -18.04 -12.37
N PRO A 14 -13.49 -18.79 -13.21
CA PRO A 14 -13.65 -18.47 -14.63
C PRO A 14 -14.39 -17.15 -14.91
N LYS A 15 -15.11 -16.61 -13.91
CA LYS A 15 -15.85 -15.35 -14.02
C LYS A 15 -15.02 -14.12 -13.65
N THR A 16 -13.88 -14.30 -12.98
CA THR A 16 -12.96 -13.19 -12.71
C THR A 16 -12.21 -12.86 -14.01
N ARG A 17 -12.34 -11.61 -14.46
CA ARG A 17 -11.85 -11.10 -15.74
C ARG A 17 -10.40 -10.64 -15.65
N PHE A 18 -10.04 -9.93 -14.58
CA PHE A 18 -8.79 -9.19 -14.50
C PHE A 18 -7.75 -9.94 -13.66
N TRP A 19 -7.27 -11.05 -14.21
CA TRP A 19 -6.25 -11.85 -13.54
C TRP A 19 -4.86 -11.19 -13.62
N THR A 20 -4.56 -10.46 -14.70
CA THR A 20 -3.33 -9.68 -14.86
C THR A 20 -3.65 -8.20 -15.11
N GLU A 21 -2.68 -7.31 -14.87
CA GLU A 21 -2.82 -5.88 -15.16
C GLU A 21 -3.03 -5.61 -16.65
N ASP A 22 -2.37 -6.37 -17.53
CA ASP A 22 -2.53 -6.27 -18.98
C ASP A 22 -3.98 -6.55 -19.41
N MET A 23 -4.64 -7.57 -18.83
CA MET A 23 -6.04 -7.87 -19.15
C MET A 23 -6.97 -6.71 -18.80
N TYR A 24 -6.72 -6.04 -17.66
CA TYR A 24 -7.46 -4.83 -17.30
C TYR A 24 -7.12 -3.67 -18.24
N THR A 25 -5.84 -3.46 -18.54
CA THR A 25 -5.36 -2.39 -19.41
C THR A 25 -5.97 -2.49 -20.80
N GLU A 26 -5.97 -3.67 -21.41
CA GLU A 26 -6.59 -3.90 -22.71
C GLU A 26 -8.11 -3.69 -22.67
N TRP A 27 -8.79 -4.21 -21.64
CA TRP A 27 -10.22 -3.98 -21.48
C TRP A 27 -10.57 -2.50 -21.30
N SER A 28 -9.74 -1.75 -20.56
CA SER A 28 -9.96 -0.32 -20.30
C SER A 28 -9.87 0.56 -21.55
N LYS A 29 -9.30 0.05 -22.65
CA LYS A 29 -9.26 0.71 -23.96
C LYS A 29 -10.52 0.48 -24.80
N THR A 30 -11.36 -0.48 -24.41
CA THR A 30 -12.56 -0.82 -25.17
C THR A 30 -13.67 0.23 -24.99
N PRO A 31 -14.58 0.40 -25.97
CA PRO A 31 -15.74 1.28 -25.81
C PRO A 31 -16.69 0.89 -24.66
N ALA A 32 -16.61 -0.36 -24.18
CA ALA A 32 -17.37 -0.85 -23.04
C ALA A 32 -16.88 -0.27 -21.70
N PHE A 33 -15.66 0.26 -21.65
CA PHE A 33 -15.15 0.91 -20.46
C PHE A 33 -15.68 2.33 -20.35
N GLN A 34 -16.67 2.51 -19.48
CA GLN A 34 -17.15 3.82 -19.06
C GLN A 34 -16.67 4.07 -17.64
N TRP A 35 -15.72 4.99 -17.49
CA TRP A 35 -15.19 5.39 -16.19
C TRP A 35 -15.56 6.83 -15.89
N THR A 36 -16.84 7.04 -15.58
CA THR A 36 -17.40 8.36 -15.29
C THR A 36 -17.07 8.81 -13.85
N HIS A 37 -17.54 9.99 -13.48
CA HIS A 37 -17.44 10.47 -12.09
C HIS A 37 -18.29 9.60 -11.15
N GLU A 38 -19.48 9.19 -11.59
CA GLU A 38 -20.40 8.34 -10.87
C GLU A 38 -19.80 6.96 -10.62
N ASN A 39 -19.15 6.35 -11.63
CA ASN A 39 -18.48 5.06 -11.46
C ASN A 39 -17.37 5.14 -10.41
N ARG A 40 -16.54 6.19 -10.46
CA ARG A 40 -15.47 6.41 -9.46
C ARG A 40 -16.02 6.64 -8.05
N ALA A 41 -17.14 7.33 -7.93
CA ALA A 41 -17.79 7.60 -6.65
C ALA A 41 -18.41 6.32 -6.04
N ALA A 42 -18.88 5.40 -6.89
CA ALA A 42 -19.44 4.11 -6.51
C ALA A 42 -18.35 3.08 -6.17
N CYS A 43 -17.27 3.02 -6.94
CA CYS A 43 -16.09 2.22 -6.63
C CYS A 43 -14.85 2.88 -7.25
N PRO A 44 -13.81 3.24 -6.47
CA PRO A 44 -12.62 3.85 -7.05
C PRO A 44 -11.74 2.86 -7.84
N PHE A 45 -12.02 1.55 -7.77
CA PHE A 45 -11.16 0.50 -8.33
C PHE A 45 -11.93 -0.35 -9.36
N PRO A 46 -11.84 -0.03 -10.67
CA PRO A 46 -12.63 -0.66 -11.74
C PRO A 46 -12.28 -2.13 -11.98
N TYR A 47 -11.15 -2.59 -11.44
CA TYR A 47 -10.62 -3.93 -11.61
C TYR A 47 -10.87 -4.85 -10.41
N LEU A 48 -11.45 -4.33 -9.32
CA LEU A 48 -11.77 -5.13 -8.15
C LEU A 48 -13.15 -5.77 -8.32
N GLU A 49 -13.12 -7.06 -8.64
CA GLU A 49 -14.29 -7.89 -8.85
C GLU A 49 -14.20 -9.18 -8.04
N ASP A 50 -15.35 -9.67 -7.59
CA ASP A 50 -15.47 -10.90 -6.82
C ASP A 50 -15.32 -12.15 -7.69
N THR A 51 -15.53 -13.32 -7.09
CA THR A 51 -15.47 -14.62 -7.78
C THR A 51 -16.54 -14.79 -8.87
N ASN A 52 -17.55 -13.93 -8.89
CA ASN A 52 -18.61 -13.89 -9.91
C ASN A 52 -18.38 -12.80 -10.97
N GLY A 53 -17.27 -12.05 -10.90
CA GLY A 53 -17.00 -10.93 -11.80
C GLY A 53 -17.83 -9.68 -11.47
N LYS A 54 -18.44 -9.61 -10.28
CA LYS A 54 -19.17 -8.43 -9.82
C LYS A 54 -18.20 -7.46 -9.16
N LEU A 55 -18.28 -6.19 -9.52
CA LEU A 55 -17.47 -5.14 -8.90
C LEU A 55 -17.75 -5.03 -7.40
N VAL A 56 -16.69 -4.75 -6.64
CA VAL A 56 -16.84 -4.41 -5.23
C VAL A 56 -17.64 -3.13 -5.05
N THR A 57 -18.37 -3.09 -3.96
CA THR A 57 -19.09 -1.90 -3.50
C THR A 57 -18.13 -0.84 -2.96
N LYS A 58 -18.63 0.40 -2.86
CA LYS A 58 -17.92 1.50 -2.20
C LYS A 58 -17.43 1.14 -0.80
N GLY A 59 -18.30 0.50 -0.02
CA GLY A 59 -18.02 0.12 1.36
C GLY A 59 -16.84 -0.86 1.46
N GLU A 60 -16.83 -1.86 0.59
CA GLU A 60 -15.73 -2.83 0.50
C GLU A 60 -14.41 -2.17 0.07
N ALA A 61 -14.45 -1.31 -0.95
CA ALA A 61 -13.27 -0.56 -1.38
C ALA A 61 -12.70 0.34 -0.27
N LEU A 62 -13.56 1.00 0.51
CA LEU A 62 -13.15 1.80 1.67
C LEU A 62 -12.55 0.94 2.78
N ASN A 63 -13.11 -0.26 3.02
CA ASN A 63 -12.58 -1.20 4.00
C ASN A 63 -11.19 -1.74 3.58
N ILE A 64 -11.02 -2.09 2.31
CA ILE A 64 -9.72 -2.45 1.72
C ILE A 64 -8.70 -1.34 1.97
N LEU A 65 -9.04 -0.09 1.66
CA LEU A 65 -8.15 1.04 1.89
C LEU A 65 -7.82 1.28 3.37
N LYS A 66 -8.77 1.05 4.27
CA LYS A 66 -8.54 1.14 5.70
C LYS A 66 -7.52 0.10 6.16
N THR A 67 -7.68 -1.16 5.76
CA THR A 67 -6.71 -2.22 6.07
C THR A 67 -5.34 -1.89 5.48
N LEU A 68 -5.28 -1.48 4.22
CA LEU A 68 -4.02 -1.16 3.54
C LEU A 68 -3.23 -0.04 4.25
N ARG A 69 -3.92 1.03 4.67
CA ARG A 69 -3.28 2.09 5.45
C ARG A 69 -2.78 1.61 6.80
N ASN A 70 -3.52 0.72 7.48
CA ASN A 70 -3.06 0.12 8.73
C ASN A 70 -1.78 -0.70 8.52
N VAL A 71 -1.69 -1.47 7.43
CA VAL A 71 -0.47 -2.20 7.05
C VAL A 71 0.70 -1.22 6.84
N TRP A 72 0.48 -0.11 6.13
CA TRP A 72 1.53 0.91 5.96
C TRP A 72 1.95 1.55 7.29
N HIS A 73 1.02 1.78 8.24
CA HIS A 73 1.37 2.21 9.59
C HIS A 73 2.23 1.19 10.33
N THR A 74 1.93 -0.10 10.20
CA THR A 74 2.77 -1.17 10.77
C THR A 74 4.17 -1.15 10.16
N LEU A 75 4.28 -1.05 8.83
CA LEU A 75 5.57 -0.92 8.15
C LEU A 75 6.33 0.31 8.64
N LEU A 76 5.64 1.45 8.78
CA LEU A 76 6.21 2.69 9.27
C LEU A 76 6.79 2.45 10.66
N ASN A 77 5.96 2.02 11.62
CA ASN A 77 6.37 1.80 13.01
C ASN A 77 7.57 0.84 13.14
N ASN A 78 7.71 -0.11 12.21
CA ASN A 78 8.83 -1.04 12.16
C ASN A 78 10.04 -0.54 11.34
N ASN A 79 10.06 0.72 10.90
CA ASN A 79 11.09 1.32 10.03
C ASN A 79 11.26 0.62 8.67
N ARG A 80 10.20 -0.03 8.16
CA ARG A 80 10.18 -0.77 6.90
C ARG A 80 9.38 -0.06 5.79
N ALA A 81 8.69 1.05 6.10
CA ALA A 81 7.95 1.80 5.10
C ALA A 81 8.90 2.54 4.13
N PRO A 82 8.79 2.33 2.81
CA PRO A 82 9.66 2.99 1.84
C PRO A 82 9.28 4.47 1.65
N ASP A 83 10.25 5.32 1.34
CA ASP A 83 9.96 6.75 1.07
C ASP A 83 9.00 6.96 -0.12
N THR A 84 9.10 6.09 -1.11
CA THR A 84 8.26 6.05 -2.30
C THR A 84 7.97 4.59 -2.64
N TRP A 85 6.75 4.29 -3.07
CA TRP A 85 6.36 2.89 -3.33
C TRP A 85 7.22 2.20 -4.39
N GLY A 86 7.66 2.92 -5.43
CA GLY A 86 8.56 2.37 -6.46
C GLY A 86 9.96 2.00 -5.97
N ARG A 87 10.32 2.32 -4.71
CA ARG A 87 11.56 1.90 -4.04
C ARG A 87 11.32 0.81 -2.98
N ALA A 88 10.11 0.26 -2.90
CA ALA A 88 9.81 -0.85 -2.00
C ALA A 88 10.65 -2.09 -2.39
N GLY A 89 11.26 -2.73 -1.39
CA GLY A 89 11.94 -4.01 -1.60
C GLY A 89 10.93 -5.15 -1.79
N ALA A 90 11.36 -6.23 -2.45
CA ALA A 90 10.52 -7.40 -2.75
C ALA A 90 9.83 -7.97 -1.50
N GLU A 91 10.53 -8.05 -0.37
CA GLU A 91 9.95 -8.52 0.90
C GLU A 91 8.77 -7.66 1.38
N VAL A 92 8.86 -6.33 1.23
CA VAL A 92 7.77 -5.41 1.62
C VAL A 92 6.59 -5.55 0.66
N LEU A 93 6.86 -5.73 -0.63
CA LEU A 93 5.81 -5.96 -1.63
C LEU A 93 5.05 -7.26 -1.34
N ASP A 94 5.78 -8.36 -1.09
CA ASP A 94 5.21 -9.66 -0.74
C ASP A 94 4.42 -9.59 0.57
N ASP A 95 4.98 -8.99 1.63
CA ASP A 95 4.32 -8.85 2.94
C ASP A 95 2.99 -8.09 2.84
N VAL A 96 2.97 -7.00 2.06
CA VAL A 96 1.76 -6.19 1.88
C VAL A 96 0.74 -6.96 1.05
N ALA A 97 1.14 -7.63 -0.03
CA ALA A 97 0.24 -8.46 -0.83
C ALA A 97 -0.38 -9.59 0.00
N ASP A 98 0.45 -10.32 0.77
CA ASP A 98 0.01 -11.44 1.61
C ASP A 98 -0.91 -10.98 2.75
N GLU A 99 -0.57 -9.88 3.43
CA GLU A 99 -1.42 -9.32 4.48
C GLU A 99 -2.76 -8.87 3.90
N MET A 100 -2.74 -8.15 2.78
CA MET A 100 -3.96 -7.68 2.15
C MET A 100 -4.86 -8.82 1.67
N ALA A 101 -4.30 -9.86 1.08
CA ALA A 101 -5.05 -11.04 0.64
C ALA A 101 -5.61 -11.86 1.81
N ARG A 102 -4.95 -11.90 2.97
CA ARG A 102 -5.50 -12.55 4.18
C ARG A 102 -6.74 -11.84 4.73
N HIS A 103 -6.78 -10.50 4.69
CA HIS A 103 -7.93 -9.73 5.15
C HIS A 103 -9.02 -9.58 4.07
N HIS A 104 -8.61 -9.53 2.80
CA HIS A 104 -9.48 -9.30 1.65
C HIS A 104 -9.15 -10.30 0.53
N PRO A 105 -9.67 -11.54 0.59
CA PRO A 105 -9.34 -12.61 -0.36
C PRO A 105 -9.54 -12.26 -1.84
N ILE A 106 -10.43 -11.30 -2.13
CA ILE A 106 -10.65 -10.75 -3.47
C ILE A 106 -9.38 -10.18 -4.12
N LEU A 107 -8.43 -9.69 -3.32
CA LEU A 107 -7.15 -9.17 -3.79
C LEU A 107 -6.20 -10.29 -4.22
N ALA A 108 -6.42 -11.54 -3.80
CA ALA A 108 -5.69 -12.71 -4.28
C ALA A 108 -6.25 -13.27 -5.60
N LEU A 109 -7.40 -12.78 -6.09
CA LEU A 109 -7.96 -13.15 -7.40
C LEU A 109 -7.18 -12.49 -8.54
N CYS A 110 -5.86 -12.68 -8.56
CA CYS A 110 -4.94 -12.13 -9.54
C CYS A 110 -3.56 -12.82 -9.53
N SER A 111 -2.80 -12.63 -10.59
CA SER A 111 -1.38 -13.01 -10.68
C SER A 111 -0.49 -11.98 -9.98
N ASN A 112 0.51 -12.47 -9.24
CA ASN A 112 1.60 -11.67 -8.68
C ASN A 112 1.16 -10.46 -7.81
N GLY A 113 -0.04 -10.52 -7.22
CA GLY A 113 -0.56 -9.45 -6.36
C GLY A 113 -0.77 -8.11 -7.06
N TRP A 114 -0.91 -8.07 -8.40
CA TRP A 114 -0.93 -6.81 -9.16
C TRP A 114 -2.06 -5.86 -8.70
N LYS A 115 -3.21 -6.37 -8.25
CA LYS A 115 -4.31 -5.55 -7.72
C LYS A 115 -3.86 -4.74 -6.50
N VAL A 116 -3.10 -5.35 -5.58
CA VAL A 116 -2.56 -4.66 -4.40
C VAL A 116 -1.52 -3.62 -4.83
N GLN A 117 -0.68 -3.96 -5.80
CA GLN A 117 0.34 -3.04 -6.32
C GLN A 117 -0.29 -1.83 -7.03
N ALA A 118 -1.35 -2.02 -7.80
CA ALA A 118 -2.10 -0.96 -8.48
C ALA A 118 -2.72 0.01 -7.46
N ILE A 119 -3.46 -0.51 -6.47
CA ILE A 119 -4.05 0.33 -5.40
C ILE A 119 -2.94 1.09 -4.66
N THR A 120 -1.84 0.43 -4.35
CA THR A 120 -0.75 1.05 -3.59
C THR A 120 -0.05 2.14 -4.40
N THR A 121 0.23 1.89 -5.67
CA THR A 121 0.81 2.90 -6.58
C THR A 121 -0.07 4.16 -6.64
N GLU A 122 -1.39 4.00 -6.71
CA GLU A 122 -2.35 5.11 -6.75
C GLU A 122 -2.45 5.86 -5.40
N ARG A 123 -2.41 5.15 -4.27
CA ARG A 123 -2.82 5.70 -2.96
C ARG A 123 -1.67 5.99 -1.99
N TYR A 124 -0.54 5.32 -2.14
CA TYR A 124 0.62 5.47 -1.26
C TYR A 124 1.19 6.89 -1.23
N PRO A 125 1.38 7.59 -2.37
CA PRO A 125 2.03 8.91 -2.36
C PRO A 125 1.32 9.92 -1.45
N SER A 126 -0.03 9.92 -1.48
CA SER A 126 -0.85 10.78 -0.63
C SER A 126 -0.62 10.48 0.86
N TRP A 127 -0.67 9.21 1.26
CA TRP A 127 -0.42 8.80 2.64
C TRP A 127 1.02 9.09 3.08
N ALA A 128 2.00 8.73 2.26
CA ALA A 128 3.43 8.89 2.54
C ALA A 128 3.81 10.36 2.73
N SER A 129 3.26 11.25 1.89
CA SER A 129 3.47 12.69 2.02
C SER A 129 3.06 13.24 3.38
N THR A 130 2.04 12.66 4.00
CA THR A 130 1.53 13.09 5.30
C THR A 130 2.32 12.44 6.44
N HIS A 131 2.68 11.16 6.32
CA HIS A 131 3.13 10.36 7.46
C HIS A 131 4.65 10.19 7.53
N ILE A 132 5.31 10.00 6.39
CA ILE A 132 6.77 9.87 6.33
C ILE A 132 7.45 11.22 6.58
N LYS A 133 6.95 12.29 5.93
CA LYS A 133 7.49 13.65 6.15
C LYS A 133 7.35 14.09 7.61
N LYS A 134 6.21 13.79 8.25
CA LYS A 134 5.97 14.09 9.67
C LYS A 134 6.97 13.36 10.56
N ARG A 135 7.23 12.07 10.29
CA ARG A 135 8.24 11.31 11.03
C ARG A 135 9.64 11.91 10.85
N LYS A 136 10.07 12.18 9.62
CA LYS A 136 11.40 12.77 9.36
C LYS A 136 11.60 14.06 10.14
N LYS A 137 10.61 14.95 10.12
CA LYS A 137 10.61 16.19 10.93
C LYS A 137 10.76 15.91 12.43
N SER A 138 10.08 14.90 12.98
CA SER A 138 10.24 14.54 14.39
C SER A 138 11.61 13.96 14.71
N SER A 139 12.16 13.12 13.83
CA SER A 139 13.50 12.55 13.98
C SER A 139 14.57 13.64 13.93
N ASP A 140 14.48 14.56 12.97
CA ASP A 140 15.40 15.70 12.81
C ASP A 140 15.39 16.61 14.06
N ALA A 141 14.22 16.88 14.64
CA ALA A 141 14.11 17.64 15.88
C ALA A 141 14.80 16.95 17.07
N VAL A 142 14.74 15.62 17.15
CA VAL A 142 15.39 14.83 18.21
C VAL A 142 16.91 14.87 18.05
N VAL A 143 17.46 14.66 16.85
CA VAL A 143 18.93 14.71 16.64
C VAL A 143 19.50 16.11 16.90
N VAL A 144 18.79 17.18 16.55
CA VAL A 144 19.20 18.55 16.89
C VAL A 144 19.26 18.74 18.40
N SER A 145 18.27 18.25 19.15
CA SER A 145 18.23 18.34 20.61
C SER A 145 19.38 17.57 21.28
N ILE A 146 19.65 16.33 20.84
CA ILE A 146 20.76 15.52 21.35
C ILE A 146 22.11 16.19 21.07
N SER A 147 22.28 16.73 19.86
CA SER A 147 23.52 17.41 19.46
C SER A 147 23.76 18.66 20.30
N ALA A 148 22.72 19.46 20.55
CA ALA A 148 22.81 20.64 21.42
C ALA A 148 23.20 20.27 22.86
N PHE A 149 22.60 19.21 23.40
CA PHE A 149 22.95 18.71 24.73
C PHE A 149 24.42 18.25 24.81
N TYR A 150 24.90 17.52 23.79
CA TYR A 150 26.29 17.07 23.74
C TYR A 150 27.28 18.23 23.65
N ILE A 151 26.99 19.25 22.82
CA ILE A 151 27.82 20.46 22.71
C ILE A 151 27.88 21.21 24.05
N GLN A 152 26.72 21.38 24.70
CA GLN A 152 26.67 22.07 25.99
C GLN A 152 27.43 21.30 27.08
N PHE A 153 27.33 19.97 27.09
CA PHE A 153 28.11 19.12 28.00
C PHE A 153 29.62 19.22 27.73
N ALA A 154 30.04 19.13 26.46
CA ALA A 154 31.45 19.22 26.08
C ALA A 154 32.08 20.57 26.47
N LEU A 155 31.38 21.68 26.26
CA LEU A 155 31.84 23.02 26.66
C LEU A 155 31.97 23.15 28.19
N LEU A 156 31.07 22.54 28.96
CA LEU A 156 31.17 22.52 30.42
C LEU A 156 32.37 21.71 30.91
N THR A 157 32.73 20.62 30.21
CA THR A 157 33.91 19.82 30.59
C THR A 157 35.25 20.52 30.30
N GLN A 158 35.31 21.40 29.29
CA GLN A 158 36.52 22.15 28.95
C GLN A 158 36.77 23.36 29.87
N LEU A 159 35.74 23.88 30.54
CA LEU A 159 35.84 25.01 31.46
C LEU A 159 36.22 24.61 32.89
N TRP A 160 36.35 23.30 33.17
CA TRP A 160 36.65 22.75 34.50
C TRP A 160 37.92 21.88 34.50
N SER A 161 38.85 22.17 33.57
CA SER A 161 40.25 21.71 33.55
C SER A 161 41.18 22.90 33.65
#